data_AF-A0A3L6T6T1-F1
#
_entry.id   AF-A0A3L6T6T1-F1
#
_cell.length_a   1.000
_cell.length_b   1.000
_cell.length_c   1.000
_cell.angle_alpha   90.00
_cell.angle_beta   90.00
_cell.angle_gamma   90.00
#
_symmetry.space_group_name_H-M   'P 1'
#
loop_
_entity.id
_entity.type
_entity.pdbx_description
1 polymer ?
#
loop_
_entity_poly.entity_id
_entity_poly.type
_entity_poly.pdbx_seq_one_letter_code
_entity_poly.pdbx_strand_id
1 'polypeptide(L)'
;MASPSKQEKKLRVLLIPFFTTSHIGPFADLAFHLAAARPGVVEATVAVTPANVPVLRSALSRRGPGHHAAVQVATYAFPPVDGLPPGVENHSTARAADAWRIDAAAGDERLMRPGHEGLIRDRSPDAVISDIHFYWNADIAASVRVPCVTFHVIGVFPLLAQFSLTGAGATEATGGVVTLPGFLGLDIQIPVTELPEVVRSQTPEDRARGAQANSAHNESFGLIVNTFFDLEDRYCDMYKRHLKRAYFVGPLSLPPPSQLAAGDDGSRCIDWLDRKPARSVVYLCFGSLTHLSEPQLRELALGLEASGKPFLWVVRSEAWVPPEGWKERVGDRGMVVTGWAPQTVILAHPAVGAFVTHCGWNSVLETAVAGVPVLTWPMVFEQFITERFVTEVLKIGERLWPEGAGVRSTRYEEHELIPSEAVARAVARFLEPGGAGDAARSRVKELSAKAHAAMAEGGSSHGDLRRLIDDLIEERAAGAGTTEDSHPAFTTSCIWEGPGPDSHPSDRRNHLPSRAAKDFSPLASSSAVD
;
A
#
# COMPACT_ATOMS: atom_id res chain seq x y z
N MET A 1 1.97 25.28 -48.99
CA MET A 1 2.50 25.62 -47.65
C MET A 1 1.73 24.80 -46.64
N ALA A 2 2.38 23.87 -45.95
CA ALA A 2 1.74 23.14 -44.86
C ALA A 2 1.49 24.11 -43.71
N SER A 3 0.25 24.14 -43.20
CA SER A 3 -0.08 24.88 -41.97
C SER A 3 0.83 24.38 -40.84
N PRO A 4 1.43 25.26 -40.02
CA PRO A 4 2.17 24.80 -38.86
C PRO A 4 1.19 24.03 -37.98
N SER A 5 1.48 22.75 -37.71
CA SER A 5 0.74 21.96 -36.74
C SER A 5 0.77 22.72 -35.42
N LYS A 6 -0.38 23.19 -34.92
CA LYS A 6 -0.49 23.70 -33.55
C LYS A 6 -0.06 22.57 -32.63
N GLN A 7 1.16 22.65 -32.10
CA GLN A 7 1.61 21.73 -31.06
C GLN A 7 0.74 22.03 -29.84
N GLU A 8 -0.18 21.11 -29.50
CA GLU A 8 -1.02 21.28 -28.32
C GLU A 8 -0.16 21.41 -27.06
N LYS A 9 -0.52 22.34 -26.19
CA LYS A 9 0.21 22.58 -24.94
C LYS A 9 0.02 21.37 -24.02
N LYS A 10 1.12 20.66 -23.75
CA LYS A 10 1.15 19.51 -22.83
C LYS A 10 0.59 19.89 -21.45
N LEU A 11 -0.10 18.93 -20.82
CA LEU A 11 -0.52 18.99 -19.43
C LEU A 11 0.70 18.74 -18.53
N ARG A 12 1.13 19.75 -17.79
CA ARG A 12 2.28 19.65 -16.88
C ARG A 12 1.84 19.20 -15.49
N VAL A 13 2.24 18.02 -15.07
CA VAL A 13 1.85 17.43 -13.78
C VAL A 13 3.06 17.35 -12.87
N LEU A 14 3.00 17.99 -11.71
CA LEU A 14 4.04 17.93 -10.68
C LEU A 14 3.63 16.94 -9.59
N LEU A 15 4.44 15.90 -9.37
CA LEU A 15 4.19 14.89 -8.36
C LEU A 15 5.18 15.03 -7.19
N ILE A 16 4.68 15.02 -5.95
CA ILE A 16 5.47 15.25 -4.73
C ILE A 16 5.27 14.07 -3.74
N PRO A 17 6.10 13.02 -3.78
CA PRO A 17 6.05 11.87 -2.87
C PRO A 17 6.63 12.14 -1.48
N PHE A 18 6.18 11.37 -0.49
CA PHE A 18 6.82 11.30 0.83
C PHE A 18 8.24 10.72 0.80
N PHE A 19 9.03 10.96 1.86
CA PHE A 19 10.48 10.69 1.95
C PHE A 19 10.84 9.22 2.26
N THR A 20 10.23 8.29 1.54
CA THR A 20 10.51 6.86 1.69
C THR A 20 10.43 6.14 0.34
N THR A 21 11.22 5.07 0.20
CA THR A 21 11.27 4.27 -1.03
C THR A 21 9.90 3.70 -1.39
N SER A 22 9.10 3.33 -0.39
CA SER A 22 7.74 2.77 -0.59
C SER A 22 6.73 3.77 -1.15
N HIS A 23 7.03 5.08 -1.12
CA HIS A 23 6.20 6.13 -1.73
C HIS A 23 6.82 6.64 -3.03
N ILE A 24 8.15 6.88 -3.06
CA ILE A 24 8.86 7.35 -4.26
C ILE A 24 8.67 6.37 -5.44
N GLY A 25 8.72 5.06 -5.19
CA GLY A 25 8.51 4.04 -6.23
C GLY A 25 7.14 4.16 -6.93
N PRO A 26 6.02 4.03 -6.20
CA PRO A 26 4.68 4.21 -6.75
C PRO A 26 4.45 5.56 -7.43
N PHE A 27 5.05 6.65 -6.94
CA PHE A 27 4.97 7.96 -7.60
C PHE A 27 5.72 8.01 -8.93
N ALA A 28 6.90 7.39 -9.00
CA ALA A 28 7.64 7.23 -10.25
C ALA A 28 6.85 6.40 -11.27
N ASP A 29 6.20 5.34 -10.79
CA ASP A 29 5.36 4.47 -11.61
C ASP A 29 4.08 5.19 -12.09
N LEU A 30 3.42 5.97 -11.22
CA LEU A 30 2.28 6.80 -11.59
C LEU A 30 2.66 7.82 -12.67
N ALA A 31 3.78 8.53 -12.49
CA ALA A 31 4.27 9.49 -13.47
C ALA A 31 4.52 8.84 -14.84
N PHE A 32 5.11 7.64 -14.84
CA PHE A 32 5.29 6.84 -16.05
C PHE A 32 3.95 6.48 -16.71
N HIS A 33 2.99 5.98 -15.94
CA HIS A 33 1.68 5.58 -16.45
C HIS A 33 0.85 6.74 -16.99
N LEU A 34 0.91 7.91 -16.35
CA LEU A 34 0.26 9.12 -16.85
C LEU A 34 0.82 9.54 -18.21
N ALA A 35 2.15 9.52 -18.37
CA ALA A 35 2.80 9.81 -19.64
C ALA A 35 2.47 8.76 -20.72
N ALA A 36 2.36 7.50 -20.34
CA ALA A 36 2.07 6.39 -21.25
C ALA A 36 0.58 6.32 -21.68
N ALA A 37 -0.36 6.66 -20.80
CA ALA A 37 -1.79 6.59 -21.08
C ALA A 37 -2.25 7.59 -22.17
N ARG A 38 -1.55 8.72 -22.30
CA ARG A 38 -1.74 9.73 -23.36
C ARG A 38 -0.39 10.27 -23.86
N PRO A 39 0.31 9.52 -24.72
CA PRO A 39 1.63 9.92 -25.21
C PRO A 39 1.60 11.29 -25.90
N GLY A 40 2.55 12.14 -25.54
CA GLY A 40 2.67 13.50 -26.10
C GLY A 40 1.72 14.53 -25.48
N VAL A 41 0.76 14.12 -24.64
CA VAL A 41 -0.18 15.02 -23.95
C VAL A 41 0.30 15.38 -22.55
N VAL A 42 0.85 14.43 -21.81
CA VAL A 42 1.29 14.65 -20.41
C VAL A 42 2.80 14.87 -20.34
N GLU A 43 3.20 15.85 -19.54
CA GLU A 43 4.58 16.06 -19.11
C GLU A 43 4.61 15.92 -17.58
N ALA A 44 5.15 14.79 -17.09
CA ALA A 44 5.19 14.49 -15.66
C ALA A 44 6.56 14.85 -15.07
N THR A 45 6.55 15.50 -13.91
CA THR A 45 7.75 15.84 -13.14
C THR A 45 7.60 15.30 -11.73
N VAL A 46 8.51 14.43 -11.29
CA VAL A 46 8.54 13.95 -9.90
C VAL A 46 9.58 14.78 -9.15
N ALA A 47 9.15 15.41 -8.06
CA ALA A 47 10.00 16.26 -7.24
C ALA A 47 10.36 15.57 -5.92
N VAL A 48 11.65 15.44 -5.64
CA VAL A 48 12.18 14.80 -4.43
C VAL A 48 13.30 15.64 -3.83
N THR A 49 13.67 15.40 -2.58
CA THR A 49 14.84 16.05 -2.00
C THR A 49 16.15 15.51 -2.60
N PRO A 50 17.30 16.22 -2.51
CA PRO A 50 18.53 15.83 -3.20
C PRO A 50 19.01 14.40 -2.91
N ALA A 51 18.95 13.92 -1.67
CA ALA A 51 19.37 12.57 -1.31
C ALA A 51 18.41 11.48 -1.82
N ASN A 52 17.19 11.86 -2.20
CA ASN A 52 16.17 10.97 -2.77
C ASN A 52 16.26 10.82 -4.30
N VAL A 53 17.06 11.65 -4.98
CA VAL A 53 17.24 11.58 -6.44
C VAL A 53 17.75 10.21 -6.93
N PRO A 54 18.74 9.55 -6.29
CA PRO A 54 19.18 8.22 -6.71
C PRO A 54 18.09 7.16 -6.60
N VAL A 55 17.24 7.23 -5.56
CA VAL A 55 16.11 6.32 -5.35
C VAL A 55 15.09 6.48 -6.47
N LEU A 56 14.72 7.72 -6.79
CA LEU A 56 13.81 8.03 -7.89
C LEU A 56 14.38 7.57 -9.25
N ARG A 57 15.65 7.87 -9.54
CA ARG A 57 16.30 7.44 -10.78
C ARG A 57 16.37 5.92 -10.91
N SER A 58 16.65 5.22 -9.80
CA SER A 58 16.59 3.76 -9.75
C SER A 58 15.17 3.23 -10.00
N ALA A 59 14.13 3.91 -9.51
CA ALA A 59 12.75 3.54 -9.78
C ALA A 59 12.37 3.69 -11.25
N LEU A 60 12.69 4.85 -11.84
CA LEU A 60 12.48 5.11 -13.26
C LEU A 60 13.30 4.15 -14.14
N SER A 61 14.48 3.73 -13.69
CA SER A 61 15.35 2.85 -14.48
C SER A 61 14.86 1.46 -14.73
N ARG A 62 14.05 0.95 -13.82
CA ARG A 62 13.39 -0.34 -13.98
C ARG A 62 12.42 -0.36 -15.16
N ARG A 63 11.96 0.79 -15.67
CA ARG A 63 11.05 0.88 -16.82
C ARG A 63 11.74 0.82 -18.19
N GLY A 64 13.07 0.72 -18.23
CA GLY A 64 13.85 0.46 -19.44
C GLY A 64 14.30 1.70 -20.23
N PRO A 65 15.33 1.56 -21.10
CA PRO A 65 16.14 2.67 -21.64
C PRO A 65 15.45 3.68 -22.59
N GLY A 66 14.15 3.55 -22.89
CA GLY A 66 13.37 4.52 -23.67
C GLY A 66 12.36 5.35 -22.87
N HIS A 67 12.06 4.94 -21.64
CA HIS A 67 10.95 5.49 -20.85
C HIS A 67 11.39 6.50 -19.78
N HIS A 68 12.65 6.48 -19.40
CA HIS A 68 13.27 7.49 -18.53
C HIS A 68 13.12 8.92 -19.03
N ALA A 69 13.11 9.11 -20.36
CA ALA A 69 13.01 10.42 -20.96
C ALA A 69 11.61 11.04 -20.84
N ALA A 70 10.60 10.26 -20.42
CA ALA A 70 9.22 10.73 -20.31
C ALA A 70 8.92 11.44 -18.98
N VAL A 71 9.72 11.22 -17.93
CA VAL A 71 9.50 11.78 -16.60
C VAL A 71 10.68 12.66 -16.19
N GLN A 72 10.40 13.92 -15.89
CA GLN A 72 11.40 14.86 -15.40
C GLN A 72 11.62 14.67 -13.90
N VAL A 73 12.84 14.99 -13.45
CA VAL A 73 13.19 15.01 -12.02
C VAL A 73 13.42 16.45 -11.60
N ALA A 74 12.73 16.87 -10.54
CA ALA A 74 12.96 18.16 -9.88
C ALA A 74 13.40 17.93 -8.43
N THR A 75 13.98 18.97 -7.83
CA THR A 75 14.40 18.93 -6.42
C THR A 75 13.94 20.15 -5.66
N TYR A 76 13.71 19.98 -4.36
CA TYR A 76 13.52 21.02 -3.36
C TYR A 76 14.34 20.68 -2.11
N ALA A 77 14.66 21.67 -1.29
CA ALA A 77 15.52 21.47 -0.13
C ALA A 77 14.84 20.62 0.95
N PHE A 78 15.59 19.69 1.53
CA PHE A 78 15.25 19.10 2.83
C PHE A 78 15.78 20.02 3.95
N PRO A 79 14.99 20.32 4.99
CA PRO A 79 15.43 21.17 6.07
C PRO A 79 16.58 20.52 6.86
N PRO A 80 17.45 21.32 7.52
CA PRO A 80 18.36 20.77 8.51
C PRO A 80 17.55 20.21 9.69
N VAL A 81 17.90 19.02 10.16
CA VAL A 81 17.22 18.33 11.27
C VAL A 81 18.26 17.87 12.29
N ASP A 82 18.07 18.28 13.55
CA ASP A 82 19.00 17.96 14.63
C ASP A 82 19.14 16.45 14.85
N GLY A 83 20.38 15.96 14.86
CA GLY A 83 20.70 14.54 15.02
C GLY A 83 20.62 13.71 13.73
N LEU A 84 20.21 14.30 12.60
CA LEU A 84 20.34 13.65 11.29
C LEU A 84 21.64 14.09 10.60
N PRO A 85 22.48 13.13 10.14
CA PRO A 85 23.66 13.47 9.33
C PRO A 85 23.28 14.17 8.02
N PRO A 86 24.11 15.10 7.51
CA PRO A 86 23.90 15.70 6.19
C PRO A 86 23.76 14.64 5.09
N GLY A 87 22.77 14.81 4.21
CA GLY A 87 22.49 13.89 3.11
C GLY A 87 21.64 12.66 3.50
N VAL A 88 21.19 12.54 4.75
CA VAL A 88 20.20 11.53 5.16
C VAL A 88 18.81 12.15 5.14
N GLU A 89 18.09 11.93 4.05
CA GLU A 89 16.76 12.53 3.80
C GLU A 89 15.70 11.47 3.42
N ASN A 90 16.03 10.18 3.55
CA ASN A 90 15.13 9.07 3.23
C ASN A 90 15.00 8.14 4.43
N HIS A 91 13.76 7.85 4.81
CA HIS A 91 13.47 6.96 5.94
C HIS A 91 14.06 5.55 5.71
N SER A 92 13.99 5.01 4.49
CA SER A 92 14.52 3.67 4.18
C SER A 92 16.03 3.58 4.32
N THR A 93 16.79 4.68 4.29
CA THR A 93 18.25 4.69 4.42
C THR A 93 18.74 5.22 5.77
N ALA A 94 17.87 5.87 6.54
CA ALA A 94 18.18 6.33 7.88
C ALA A 94 18.49 5.14 8.81
N ARG A 95 19.29 5.39 9.85
CA ARG A 95 19.46 4.41 10.95
C ARG A 95 18.12 4.26 11.66
N ALA A 96 17.81 3.05 12.14
CA ALA A 96 16.54 2.78 12.83
C ALA A 96 16.27 3.77 13.98
N ALA A 97 17.28 4.07 14.79
CA ALA A 97 17.19 5.02 15.90
C ALA A 97 16.92 6.48 15.49
N ASP A 98 17.17 6.83 14.22
CA ASP A 98 17.06 8.19 13.70
C ASP A 98 15.95 8.36 12.67
N ALA A 99 15.34 7.28 12.18
CA ALA A 99 14.34 7.32 11.12
C ALA A 99 13.11 8.17 11.48
N TRP A 100 12.66 8.13 12.74
CA TRP A 100 11.55 8.95 13.24
C TRP A 100 11.78 10.46 13.05
N ARG A 101 13.04 10.92 12.97
CA ARG A 101 13.34 12.34 12.71
C ARG A 101 13.00 12.74 11.28
N ILE A 102 13.10 11.82 10.32
CA ILE A 102 12.65 12.04 8.94
C ILE A 102 11.14 12.24 8.94
N ASP A 103 10.40 11.38 9.64
CA ASP A 103 8.92 11.49 9.72
C ASP A 103 8.48 12.77 10.43
N ALA A 104 9.16 13.13 11.52
CA ALA A 104 8.89 14.36 12.26
C ALA A 104 9.08 15.59 11.37
N ALA A 105 10.19 15.66 10.62
CA ALA A 105 10.47 16.76 9.71
C ALA A 105 9.51 16.76 8.51
N ALA A 106 9.24 15.59 7.93
CA ALA A 106 8.34 15.46 6.79
C ALA A 106 6.90 15.82 7.14
N GLY A 107 6.45 15.54 8.36
CA GLY A 107 5.12 15.88 8.83
C GLY A 107 4.99 17.32 9.36
N ASP A 108 6.08 18.07 9.50
CA ASP A 108 6.05 19.47 9.95
C ASP A 108 5.84 20.41 8.75
N GLU A 109 4.60 20.88 8.61
CA GLU A 109 4.21 21.85 7.58
C GLU A 109 5.11 23.09 7.60
N ARG A 110 5.51 23.61 8.76
CA ARG A 110 6.30 24.86 8.84
C ARG A 110 7.66 24.70 8.20
N LEU A 111 8.25 23.49 8.31
CA LEU A 111 9.55 23.18 7.72
C LEU A 111 9.45 22.91 6.21
N MET A 112 8.41 22.19 5.78
CA MET A 112 8.32 21.70 4.41
C MET A 112 7.56 22.61 3.45
N ARG A 113 6.56 23.36 3.93
CA ARG A 113 5.69 24.24 3.12
C ARG A 113 6.47 25.24 2.27
N PRO A 114 7.49 25.98 2.78
CA PRO A 114 8.22 26.94 1.96
C PRO A 114 8.91 26.31 0.74
N GLY A 115 9.49 25.12 0.91
CA GLY A 115 10.16 24.39 -0.18
C GLY A 115 9.18 23.90 -1.23
N HIS A 116 8.03 23.36 -0.82
CA HIS A 116 6.97 22.95 -1.75
C HIS A 116 6.33 24.14 -2.47
N GLU A 117 6.08 25.23 -1.76
CA GLU A 117 5.47 26.44 -2.34
C GLU A 117 6.39 27.09 -3.38
N GLY A 118 7.67 27.26 -3.05
CA GLY A 118 8.66 27.76 -4.01
C GLY A 118 8.71 26.89 -5.26
N LEU A 119 8.78 25.57 -5.09
CA LEU A 119 8.78 24.61 -6.20
C LEU A 119 7.52 24.71 -7.08
N ILE A 120 6.32 24.75 -6.47
CA ILE A 120 5.05 24.81 -7.21
C ILE A 120 4.97 26.13 -8.01
N ARG A 121 5.36 27.26 -7.42
CA ARG A 121 5.38 28.56 -8.11
C ARG A 121 6.41 28.57 -9.25
N ASP A 122 7.63 28.11 -8.99
CA ASP A 122 8.73 28.10 -9.95
C ASP A 122 8.46 27.20 -11.16
N ARG A 123 7.85 26.03 -10.93
CA ARG A 123 7.50 25.08 -12.01
C ARG A 123 6.21 25.45 -12.73
N SER A 124 5.34 26.23 -12.06
CA SER A 124 4.04 26.65 -12.58
C SER A 124 3.27 25.50 -13.25
N PRO A 125 3.03 24.37 -12.56
CA PRO A 125 2.39 23.19 -13.16
C PRO A 125 0.93 23.46 -13.51
N ASP A 126 0.35 22.60 -14.34
CA ASP A 126 -1.08 22.62 -14.64
C ASP A 126 -1.89 21.78 -13.63
N ALA A 127 -1.24 20.84 -12.92
CA ALA A 127 -1.81 20.06 -11.83
C ALA A 127 -0.72 19.62 -10.84
N VAL A 128 -1.09 19.46 -9.56
CA VAL A 128 -0.23 18.88 -8.52
C VAL A 128 -0.81 17.54 -8.10
N ILE A 129 0.04 16.50 -8.02
CA ILE A 129 -0.30 15.24 -7.35
C ILE A 129 0.56 15.15 -6.09
N SER A 130 -0.07 15.25 -4.94
CA SER A 130 0.63 15.29 -3.65
C SER A 130 0.41 14.02 -2.86
N ASP A 131 1.45 13.58 -2.15
CA ASP A 131 1.31 12.58 -1.11
C ASP A 131 0.32 13.09 -0.03
N ILE A 132 -0.45 12.16 0.55
CA ILE A 132 -1.45 12.48 1.58
C ILE A 132 -0.82 13.14 2.81
N HIS A 133 0.44 12.83 3.12
CA HIS A 133 1.15 13.43 4.25
C HIS A 133 1.44 14.92 4.06
N PHE A 134 1.46 15.42 2.82
CA PHE A 134 1.73 16.82 2.50
C PHE A 134 0.43 17.57 2.16
N TYR A 135 -0.57 17.43 3.04
CA TYR A 135 -1.93 17.94 2.83
C TYR A 135 -1.98 19.45 2.53
N TRP A 136 -1.04 20.24 3.06
CA TRP A 136 -0.91 21.68 2.79
C TRP A 136 -0.66 22.03 1.31
N ASN A 137 -0.20 21.07 0.50
CA ASN A 137 -0.03 21.29 -0.93
C ASN A 137 -1.37 21.56 -1.63
N ALA A 138 -2.50 21.14 -1.06
CA ALA A 138 -3.83 21.52 -1.53
C ALA A 138 -4.04 23.05 -1.45
N ASP A 139 -3.72 23.66 -0.31
CA ASP A 139 -3.83 25.11 -0.11
C ASP A 139 -2.87 25.89 -1.01
N ILE A 140 -1.63 25.41 -1.13
CA ILE A 140 -0.63 26.04 -2.01
C ILE A 140 -1.15 26.05 -3.45
N ALA A 141 -1.60 24.90 -3.95
CA ALA A 141 -2.11 24.77 -5.31
C ALA A 141 -3.36 25.64 -5.54
N ALA A 142 -4.29 25.68 -4.58
CA ALA A 142 -5.45 26.56 -4.62
C ALA A 142 -5.05 28.04 -4.72
N SER A 143 -4.01 28.48 -3.99
CA SER A 143 -3.51 29.86 -4.02
C SER A 143 -2.98 30.29 -5.40
N VAL A 144 -2.59 29.33 -6.24
CA VAL A 144 -2.15 29.55 -7.62
C VAL A 144 -3.16 29.06 -8.66
N ARG A 145 -4.37 28.70 -8.24
CA ARG A 145 -5.48 28.20 -9.08
C ARG A 145 -5.10 26.95 -9.90
N VAL A 146 -4.40 26.02 -9.27
CA VAL A 146 -4.01 24.72 -9.85
C VAL A 146 -4.74 23.60 -9.10
N PRO A 147 -5.35 22.61 -9.78
CA PRO A 147 -5.92 21.46 -9.11
C PRO A 147 -4.86 20.64 -8.38
N CYS A 148 -5.13 20.26 -7.14
CA CYS A 148 -4.33 19.33 -6.35
C CYS A 148 -5.09 18.02 -6.18
N VAL A 149 -4.46 16.91 -6.57
CA VAL A 149 -4.97 15.56 -6.41
C VAL A 149 -4.14 14.86 -5.33
N THR A 150 -4.78 14.24 -4.35
CA THR A 150 -4.07 13.45 -3.34
C THR A 150 -3.78 12.05 -3.91
N PHE A 151 -2.56 11.53 -3.70
CA PHE A 151 -2.23 10.14 -4.02
C PHE A 151 -1.94 9.34 -2.76
N HIS A 152 -2.69 8.25 -2.58
CA HIS A 152 -2.49 7.30 -1.51
C HIS A 152 -1.85 6.01 -2.01
N VAL A 153 -0.72 5.65 -1.40
CA VAL A 153 0.01 4.41 -1.73
C VAL A 153 -0.45 3.20 -0.91
N ILE A 154 -1.49 3.32 -0.09
CA ILE A 154 -2.14 2.20 0.62
C ILE A 154 -3.49 1.90 -0.02
N GLY A 155 -4.03 0.71 0.22
CA GLY A 155 -5.31 0.27 -0.32
C GLY A 155 -6.53 1.00 0.24
N VAL A 156 -7.67 0.85 -0.42
CA VAL A 156 -8.92 1.46 0.03
C VAL A 156 -9.43 0.82 1.33
N PHE A 157 -9.28 -0.49 1.49
CA PHE A 157 -9.65 -1.21 2.71
C PHE A 157 -8.89 -0.69 3.94
N PRO A 158 -7.54 -0.70 3.98
CA PRO A 158 -6.82 -0.25 5.17
C PRO A 158 -7.07 1.23 5.46
N LEU A 159 -7.23 2.05 4.42
CA LEU A 159 -7.57 3.47 4.56
C LEU A 159 -8.93 3.69 5.25
N LEU A 160 -9.99 3.05 4.75
CA LEU A 160 -11.31 3.12 5.35
C LEU A 160 -11.33 2.57 6.78
N ALA A 161 -10.57 1.51 7.04
CA ALA A 161 -10.50 0.89 8.36
C ALA A 161 -9.80 1.82 9.36
N GLN A 162 -8.71 2.47 8.96
CA GLN A 162 -8.03 3.47 9.78
C GLN A 162 -8.94 4.66 10.09
N PHE A 163 -9.62 5.24 9.09
CA PHE A 163 -10.57 6.32 9.33
C PHE A 163 -11.69 5.87 10.27
N SER A 164 -12.21 4.65 10.07
CA SER A 164 -13.26 4.10 10.91
C SER A 164 -12.83 3.96 12.37
N LEU A 165 -11.64 3.43 12.60
CA LEU A 165 -11.09 3.22 13.94
C LEU A 165 -10.80 4.54 14.65
N THR A 166 -10.20 5.51 13.96
CA THR A 166 -9.88 6.81 14.54
C THR A 166 -11.14 7.60 14.89
N GLY A 167 -12.16 7.63 14.03
CA GLY A 167 -13.40 8.35 14.35
C GLY A 167 -14.29 7.67 15.39
N ALA A 168 -14.18 6.35 15.56
CA ALA A 168 -14.92 5.61 16.59
C ALA A 168 -14.28 5.67 17.98
N GLY A 169 -13.18 6.41 18.17
CA GLY A 169 -12.50 6.50 19.46
C GLY A 169 -11.79 5.21 19.89
N ALA A 170 -11.43 4.34 18.94
CA ALA A 170 -10.66 3.12 19.23
C ALA A 170 -9.28 3.41 19.89
N THR A 171 -8.87 4.68 19.86
CA THR A 171 -7.72 5.25 20.58
C THR A 171 -7.79 5.08 22.11
N GLU A 172 -8.98 4.87 22.68
CA GLU A 172 -9.17 4.75 24.14
C GLU A 172 -9.20 3.30 24.65
N ALA A 173 -9.17 2.32 23.75
CA ALA A 173 -9.19 0.91 24.13
C ALA A 173 -7.82 0.47 24.69
N THR A 174 -7.80 -0.02 25.93
CA THR A 174 -6.57 -0.48 26.61
C THR A 174 -6.42 -2.01 26.65
N GLY A 175 -7.33 -2.75 26.00
CA GLY A 175 -7.26 -4.21 25.89
C GLY A 175 -8.46 -4.81 25.16
N GLY A 176 -8.39 -6.11 24.85
CA GLY A 176 -9.45 -6.84 24.16
C GLY A 176 -9.38 -6.74 22.64
N VAL A 177 -10.54 -6.75 22.00
CA VAL A 177 -10.72 -6.81 20.54
C VAL A 177 -11.63 -5.68 20.10
N VAL A 178 -11.25 -4.99 19.03
CA VAL A 178 -12.08 -3.97 18.36
C VAL A 178 -12.67 -4.58 17.09
N THR A 179 -13.96 -4.40 16.89
CA THR A 179 -14.63 -4.78 15.62
C THR A 179 -14.62 -3.56 14.69
N LEU A 180 -14.18 -3.72 13.44
CA LEU A 180 -14.18 -2.64 12.45
C LEU A 180 -15.61 -2.15 12.16
N PRO A 181 -16.00 -0.93 12.59
CA PRO A 181 -17.36 -0.45 12.40
C PRO A 181 -17.68 -0.20 10.92
N GLY A 182 -18.90 -0.53 10.49
CA GLY A 182 -19.38 -0.18 9.14
C GLY A 182 -18.74 -0.95 7.99
N PHE A 183 -17.95 -2.00 8.26
CA PHE A 183 -17.38 -2.85 7.22
C PHE A 183 -18.40 -3.92 6.77
N LEU A 184 -18.84 -3.80 5.52
CA LEU A 184 -19.97 -4.54 4.94
C LEU A 184 -19.84 -6.07 5.05
N GLY A 185 -20.51 -6.67 6.03
CA GLY A 185 -20.82 -8.10 6.09
C GLY A 185 -19.72 -9.02 6.63
N LEU A 186 -18.67 -8.45 7.23
CA LEU A 186 -17.68 -9.20 8.02
C LEU A 186 -17.41 -8.45 9.31
N ASP A 187 -17.63 -9.12 10.45
CA ASP A 187 -17.22 -8.64 11.77
C ASP A 187 -15.71 -8.84 11.90
N ILE A 188 -14.94 -7.98 11.23
CA ILE A 188 -13.48 -8.04 11.27
C ILE A 188 -13.01 -7.59 12.65
N GLN A 189 -12.44 -8.53 13.37
CA GLN A 189 -11.99 -8.36 14.74
C GLN A 189 -10.48 -8.17 14.77
N ILE A 190 -10.04 -7.09 15.41
CA ILE A 190 -8.62 -6.76 15.55
C ILE A 190 -8.29 -6.63 17.04
N PRO A 191 -7.38 -7.45 17.57
CA PRO A 191 -6.88 -7.26 18.93
C PRO A 191 -6.31 -5.85 19.11
N VAL A 192 -6.60 -5.22 20.24
CA VAL A 192 -6.10 -3.86 20.51
C VAL A 192 -4.58 -3.80 20.41
N THR A 193 -3.85 -4.86 20.78
CA THR A 193 -2.39 -4.95 20.67
C THR A 193 -1.85 -4.97 19.24
N GLU A 194 -2.71 -5.31 18.27
CA GLU A 194 -2.41 -5.36 16.83
C GLU A 194 -2.88 -4.09 16.09
N LEU A 195 -3.54 -3.14 16.76
CA LEU A 195 -3.91 -1.89 16.12
C LEU A 195 -2.65 -1.04 15.81
N PRO A 196 -2.64 -0.30 14.68
CA PRO A 196 -1.55 0.61 14.36
C PRO A 196 -1.28 1.59 15.51
N GLU A 197 -0.02 1.95 15.77
CA GLU A 197 0.31 2.93 16.83
C GLU A 197 -0.37 4.29 16.61
N VAL A 198 -0.50 4.70 15.35
CA VAL A 198 -1.25 5.91 14.95
C VAL A 198 -2.73 5.84 15.34
N VAL A 199 -3.27 4.66 15.64
CA VAL A 199 -4.62 4.47 16.19
C VAL A 199 -4.57 4.32 17.71
N ARG A 200 -3.59 3.59 18.28
CA ARG A 200 -3.53 3.29 19.72
C ARG A 200 -3.02 4.45 20.58
N SER A 201 -2.17 5.31 20.03
CA SER A 201 -1.35 6.25 20.79
C SER A 201 -1.34 7.63 20.13
N GLN A 202 -2.51 8.26 20.00
CA GLN A 202 -2.62 9.60 19.42
C GLN A 202 -2.47 10.72 20.46
N THR A 203 -1.52 11.63 20.21
CA THR A 203 -1.48 12.91 20.91
C THR A 203 -2.59 13.85 20.41
N PRO A 204 -2.96 14.91 21.16
CA PRO A 204 -3.83 15.95 20.65
C PRO A 204 -3.32 16.58 19.34
N GLU A 205 -2.00 16.74 19.21
CA GLU A 205 -1.36 17.25 18.00
C GLU A 205 -1.53 16.29 16.81
N ASP A 206 -1.40 14.99 17.02
CA ASP A 206 -1.61 13.98 15.97
C ASP A 206 -3.06 13.98 15.49
N ARG A 207 -4.02 14.09 16.42
CA ARG A 207 -5.44 14.21 16.07
C ARG A 207 -5.74 15.46 15.26
N ALA A 208 -5.19 16.60 15.66
CA ALA A 208 -5.37 17.85 14.94
C ALA A 208 -4.80 17.76 13.52
N ARG A 209 -3.59 17.19 13.36
CA ARG A 209 -2.95 16.96 12.06
C ARG A 209 -3.76 16.01 11.18
N GLY A 210 -4.26 14.91 11.75
CA GLY A 210 -5.13 13.97 11.04
C GLY A 210 -6.43 14.62 10.56
N ALA A 211 -7.06 15.45 11.41
CA ALA A 211 -8.25 16.19 11.03
C ALA A 211 -7.99 17.20 9.90
N GLN A 212 -6.85 17.90 9.94
CA GLN A 212 -6.42 18.80 8.86
C GLN A 212 -6.18 18.04 7.54
N ALA A 213 -5.47 16.91 7.61
CA ALA A 213 -5.25 16.05 6.44
C ALA A 213 -6.57 15.57 5.83
N ASN A 214 -7.53 15.16 6.65
CA ASN A 214 -8.86 14.75 6.20
C ASN A 214 -9.65 15.91 5.57
N SER A 215 -9.57 17.10 6.14
CA SER A 215 -10.22 18.29 5.57
C SER A 215 -9.65 18.64 4.20
N ALA A 216 -8.32 18.75 4.10
CA ALA A 216 -7.64 19.02 2.84
C ALA A 216 -7.91 17.95 1.79
N HIS A 217 -8.01 16.68 2.22
CA HIS A 217 -8.37 15.58 1.35
C HIS A 217 -9.78 15.74 0.75
N ASN A 218 -10.77 16.09 1.58
CA ASN A 218 -12.15 16.35 1.12
C ASN A 218 -12.25 17.57 0.20
N GLU A 219 -11.38 18.55 0.39
CA GLU A 219 -11.32 19.76 -0.42
C GLU A 219 -10.57 19.57 -1.74
N SER A 220 -9.64 18.61 -1.81
CA SER A 220 -8.83 18.29 -2.98
C SER A 220 -9.67 18.01 -4.25
N PHE A 221 -9.02 18.12 -5.42
CA PHE A 221 -9.65 17.86 -6.71
C PHE A 221 -10.14 16.41 -6.85
N GLY A 222 -9.45 15.48 -6.19
CA GLY A 222 -9.75 14.06 -6.17
C GLY A 222 -8.68 13.23 -5.49
N LEU A 223 -8.94 11.94 -5.38
CA LEU A 223 -8.02 10.96 -4.82
C LEU A 223 -7.59 9.93 -5.85
N ILE A 224 -6.29 9.67 -5.90
CA ILE A 224 -5.70 8.53 -6.59
C ILE A 224 -5.36 7.48 -5.54
N VAL A 225 -5.68 6.22 -5.81
CA VAL A 225 -5.27 5.10 -4.98
C VAL A 225 -4.56 4.07 -5.85
N ASN A 226 -3.41 3.58 -5.39
CA ASN A 226 -2.70 2.49 -6.06
C ASN A 226 -3.39 1.15 -5.75
N THR A 227 -4.55 0.93 -6.32
CA THR A 227 -5.32 -0.32 -6.24
C THR A 227 -6.06 -0.55 -7.56
N PHE A 228 -6.58 -1.75 -7.77
CA PHE A 228 -7.50 -2.04 -8.87
C PHE A 228 -8.87 -2.42 -8.32
N PHE A 229 -9.92 -2.02 -9.04
CA PHE A 229 -11.29 -2.14 -8.56
C PHE A 229 -11.64 -3.55 -8.09
N ASP A 230 -11.30 -4.59 -8.86
CA ASP A 230 -11.61 -5.98 -8.49
C ASP A 230 -10.89 -6.51 -7.24
N LEU A 231 -9.84 -5.84 -6.76
CA LEU A 231 -9.18 -6.22 -5.50
C LEU A 231 -10.06 -5.85 -4.30
N GLU A 232 -10.69 -4.68 -4.36
CA GLU A 232 -11.33 -4.01 -3.22
C GLU A 232 -12.73 -3.49 -3.57
N ASP A 233 -13.44 -4.15 -4.49
CA ASP A 233 -14.67 -3.66 -5.16
C ASP A 233 -15.70 -3.03 -4.20
N ARG A 234 -16.07 -3.75 -3.15
CA ARG A 234 -17.02 -3.32 -2.11
C ARG A 234 -16.55 -2.05 -1.39
N TYR A 235 -15.26 -1.95 -1.11
CA TYR A 235 -14.67 -0.85 -0.37
C TYR A 235 -14.43 0.36 -1.26
N CYS A 236 -14.05 0.12 -2.52
CA CYS A 236 -14.00 1.13 -3.57
C CYS A 236 -15.34 1.84 -3.75
N ASP A 237 -16.44 1.08 -3.82
CA ASP A 237 -17.79 1.64 -3.93
C ASP A 237 -18.23 2.38 -2.67
N MET A 238 -17.87 1.88 -1.48
CA MET A 238 -18.12 2.58 -0.23
C MET A 238 -17.40 3.93 -0.20
N TYR A 239 -16.12 3.96 -0.57
CA TYR A 239 -15.30 5.15 -0.48
C TYR A 239 -15.67 6.22 -1.52
N LYS A 240 -16.04 5.80 -2.74
CA LYS A 240 -16.53 6.69 -3.80
C LYS A 240 -17.71 7.57 -3.36
N ARG A 241 -18.54 7.12 -2.42
CA ARG A 241 -19.70 7.89 -1.93
C ARG A 241 -19.33 9.14 -1.12
N HIS A 242 -18.09 9.21 -0.66
CA HIS A 242 -17.60 10.28 0.21
C HIS A 242 -16.63 11.23 -0.50
N LEU A 243 -16.27 10.97 -1.75
CA LEU A 243 -15.26 11.72 -2.49
C LEU A 243 -15.86 12.40 -3.71
N LYS A 244 -15.34 13.60 -4.03
CA LYS A 244 -15.69 14.30 -5.28
C LYS A 244 -15.30 13.47 -6.50
N ARG A 245 -14.07 12.95 -6.49
CA ARG A 245 -13.47 12.10 -7.53
C ARG A 245 -12.52 11.10 -6.89
N ALA A 246 -12.58 9.85 -7.35
CA ALA A 246 -11.65 8.80 -6.95
C ALA A 246 -11.17 8.06 -8.19
N TYR A 247 -9.87 7.71 -8.25
CA TYR A 247 -9.23 7.01 -9.37
C TYR A 247 -8.44 5.82 -8.83
N PHE A 248 -8.76 4.61 -9.31
CA PHE A 248 -8.12 3.37 -8.88
C PHE A 248 -7.16 2.89 -9.97
N VAL A 249 -5.92 3.37 -9.89
CA VAL A 249 -4.96 3.35 -11.03
C VAL A 249 -3.94 2.21 -10.95
N GLY A 250 -4.07 1.31 -10.00
CA GLY A 250 -3.11 0.23 -9.75
C GLY A 250 -3.44 -1.09 -10.47
N PRO A 251 -2.59 -2.11 -10.34
CA PRO A 251 -1.27 -2.05 -9.72
C PRO A 251 -0.26 -1.33 -10.62
N LEU A 252 0.28 -0.20 -10.13
CA LEU A 252 1.22 0.61 -10.91
C LEU A 252 2.56 -0.10 -11.18
N SER A 253 2.85 -1.18 -10.47
CA SER A 253 4.01 -2.05 -10.71
C SER A 253 3.99 -2.72 -12.09
N LEU A 254 2.82 -2.85 -12.73
CA LEU A 254 2.69 -3.39 -14.09
C LEU A 254 3.01 -2.35 -15.16
N PRO A 255 3.46 -2.75 -16.38
CA PRO A 255 4.05 -4.05 -16.67
C PRO A 255 5.35 -4.23 -15.88
N PRO A 256 5.76 -5.47 -15.54
CA PRO A 256 6.99 -5.67 -14.78
C PRO A 256 8.21 -5.11 -15.54
N PRO A 257 9.29 -4.73 -14.82
CA PRO A 257 10.53 -4.25 -15.41
C PRO A 257 11.04 -5.16 -16.54
N SER A 258 11.37 -4.58 -17.70
CA SER A 258 11.84 -5.33 -18.88
C SER A 258 13.27 -5.86 -18.73
N GLN A 259 14.00 -5.42 -17.70
CA GLN A 259 15.38 -5.78 -17.46
C GLN A 259 15.51 -6.41 -16.06
N LEU A 260 15.98 -7.65 -16.03
CA LEU A 260 16.87 -8.06 -14.95
C LEU A 260 17.96 -6.99 -14.90
N ALA A 261 18.01 -6.19 -13.82
CA ALA A 261 19.25 -5.49 -13.54
C ALA A 261 20.29 -6.60 -13.38
N ALA A 262 21.14 -6.75 -14.39
CA ALA A 262 22.20 -7.73 -14.44
C ALA A 262 23.25 -7.35 -13.38
N GLY A 263 22.92 -7.62 -12.12
CA GLY A 263 23.86 -7.78 -11.03
C GLY A 263 24.06 -9.27 -10.76
N ASP A 264 25.24 -9.63 -10.26
CA ASP A 264 25.62 -11.02 -9.98
C ASP A 264 24.59 -11.76 -9.11
N ASP A 265 24.04 -11.10 -8.09
CA ASP A 265 23.04 -11.68 -7.19
C ASP A 265 21.67 -11.90 -7.85
N GLY A 266 21.30 -11.05 -8.82
CA GLY A 266 20.04 -11.18 -9.54
C GLY A 266 20.01 -12.44 -10.40
N SER A 267 21.09 -12.69 -11.16
CA SER A 267 21.27 -13.96 -11.89
C SER A 267 21.35 -15.15 -10.95
N ARG A 268 22.08 -15.04 -9.84
CA ARG A 268 22.22 -16.15 -8.88
C ARG A 268 20.91 -16.57 -8.24
N CYS A 269 20.01 -15.62 -7.96
CA CYS A 269 18.68 -15.95 -7.44
C CYS A 269 17.88 -16.80 -8.42
N ILE A 270 17.85 -16.39 -9.68
CA ILE A 270 17.08 -17.09 -10.71
C ILE A 270 17.70 -18.46 -11.01
N ASP A 271 19.03 -18.54 -11.16
CA ASP A 271 19.74 -19.81 -11.38
C ASP A 271 19.52 -20.83 -10.25
N TRP A 272 19.39 -20.35 -9.00
CA TRP A 272 19.08 -21.20 -7.86
C TRP A 272 17.62 -21.67 -7.89
N LEU A 273 16.68 -20.77 -8.24
CA LEU A 273 15.25 -21.07 -8.36
C LEU A 273 14.95 -22.06 -9.50
N ASP A 274 15.66 -21.99 -10.63
CA ASP A 274 15.53 -22.89 -11.77
C ASP A 274 15.76 -24.36 -11.41
N ARG A 275 16.53 -24.62 -10.35
CA ARG A 275 16.86 -25.97 -9.86
C ARG A 275 15.82 -26.51 -8.88
N LYS A 276 14.80 -25.73 -8.54
CA LYS A 276 13.79 -26.09 -7.54
C LYS A 276 12.50 -26.56 -8.20
N PRO A 277 11.77 -27.53 -7.59
CA PRO A 277 10.45 -27.91 -8.07
C PRO A 277 9.48 -26.73 -8.11
N ALA A 278 8.50 -26.81 -9.01
CA ALA A 278 7.45 -25.81 -9.09
C ALA A 278 6.72 -25.67 -7.74
N ARG A 279 6.46 -24.42 -7.32
CA ARG A 279 5.71 -24.08 -6.11
C ARG A 279 6.30 -24.64 -4.80
N SER A 280 7.58 -24.96 -4.76
CA SER A 280 8.22 -25.51 -3.55
C SER A 280 8.91 -24.46 -2.66
N VAL A 281 9.28 -23.31 -3.22
CA VAL A 281 10.14 -22.32 -2.54
C VAL A 281 9.31 -21.32 -1.75
N VAL A 282 9.68 -21.08 -0.50
CA VAL A 282 9.24 -19.90 0.27
C VAL A 282 10.16 -18.74 -0.01
N TYR A 283 9.64 -17.65 -0.58
CA TYR A 283 10.36 -16.40 -0.66
C TYR A 283 10.06 -15.55 0.58
N LEU A 284 11.07 -14.99 1.23
CA LEU A 284 10.92 -14.12 2.39
C LEU A 284 11.60 -12.78 2.14
N CYS A 285 10.83 -11.69 2.20
CA CYS A 285 11.34 -10.33 2.13
C CYS A 285 10.40 -9.37 2.88
N PHE A 286 10.96 -8.59 3.80
CA PHE A 286 10.21 -7.65 4.65
C PHE A 286 10.39 -6.19 4.23
N GLY A 287 10.89 -5.95 3.01
CA GLY A 287 11.07 -4.62 2.45
C GLY A 287 12.22 -3.82 3.06
N SER A 288 12.37 -2.58 2.60
CA SER A 288 13.48 -1.67 2.96
C SER A 288 13.20 -0.82 4.20
N LEU A 289 12.12 -1.09 4.92
CA LEU A 289 11.70 -0.29 6.08
C LEU A 289 11.81 -1.08 7.38
N THR A 290 11.67 -2.39 7.29
CA THR A 290 11.62 -3.28 8.44
C THR A 290 13.01 -3.52 9.03
N HIS A 291 13.08 -3.44 10.35
CA HIS A 291 14.18 -3.94 11.15
C HIS A 291 13.69 -5.14 11.97
N LEU A 292 14.49 -6.21 12.01
CA LEU A 292 14.27 -7.37 12.87
C LEU A 292 15.43 -7.46 13.85
N SER A 293 15.12 -7.76 15.11
CA SER A 293 16.14 -7.97 16.13
C SER A 293 16.99 -9.21 15.81
N GLU A 294 18.24 -9.23 16.25
CA GLU A 294 19.11 -10.42 16.07
C GLU A 294 18.49 -11.70 16.65
N PRO A 295 17.87 -11.69 17.85
CA PRO A 295 17.15 -12.86 18.34
C PRO A 295 16.01 -13.29 17.40
N GLN A 296 15.27 -12.36 16.81
CA GLN A 296 14.21 -12.71 15.86
C GLN A 296 14.76 -13.31 14.55
N LEU A 297 15.87 -12.78 14.04
CA LEU A 297 16.56 -13.35 12.87
C LEU A 297 17.05 -14.78 13.16
N ARG A 298 17.49 -15.05 14.40
CA ARG A 298 17.87 -16.40 14.84
C ARG A 298 16.67 -17.36 14.84
N GLU A 299 15.54 -16.96 15.42
CA GLU A 299 14.31 -17.79 15.42
C GLU A 299 13.81 -18.06 13.99
N LEU A 300 13.85 -17.05 13.11
CA LEU A 300 13.53 -17.20 11.69
C LEU A 300 14.43 -18.25 11.01
N ALA A 301 15.75 -18.17 11.22
CA ALA A 301 16.70 -19.10 10.64
C ALA A 301 16.43 -20.54 11.11
N LEU A 302 16.22 -20.75 12.42
CA LEU A 302 15.93 -22.06 12.99
C LEU A 302 14.57 -22.60 12.52
N GLY A 303 13.55 -21.74 12.40
CA GLY A 303 12.23 -22.12 11.94
C GLY A 303 12.21 -22.52 10.47
N LEU A 304 12.93 -21.78 9.62
CA LEU A 304 13.12 -22.13 8.20
C LEU A 304 13.87 -23.45 8.05
N GLU A 305 14.92 -23.66 8.84
CA GLU A 305 15.67 -24.92 8.88
C GLU A 305 14.74 -26.10 9.21
N ALA A 306 13.99 -25.98 10.32
CA ALA A 306 13.09 -27.01 10.85
C ALA A 306 11.86 -27.26 9.98
N SER A 307 11.44 -26.28 9.17
CA SER A 307 10.31 -26.47 8.23
C SER A 307 10.59 -27.53 7.16
N GLY A 308 11.88 -27.80 6.87
CA GLY A 308 12.30 -28.70 5.81
C GLY A 308 12.02 -28.19 4.38
N LYS A 309 11.41 -27.01 4.21
CA LYS A 309 11.04 -26.47 2.90
C LYS A 309 12.19 -25.67 2.26
N PRO A 310 12.32 -25.66 0.93
CA PRO A 310 13.23 -24.74 0.26
C PRO A 310 12.85 -23.27 0.50
N PHE A 311 13.82 -22.39 0.71
CA PHE A 311 13.55 -20.97 0.91
C PHE A 311 14.61 -20.06 0.29
N LEU A 312 14.17 -18.87 -0.14
CA LEU A 312 15.02 -17.75 -0.54
C LEU A 312 14.70 -16.59 0.39
N TRP A 313 15.66 -16.19 1.22
CA TRP A 313 15.48 -15.18 2.25
C TRP A 313 16.35 -13.96 1.99
N VAL A 314 15.72 -12.80 1.84
CA VAL A 314 16.41 -11.51 1.75
C VAL A 314 16.59 -10.94 3.16
N VAL A 315 17.85 -10.73 3.55
CA VAL A 315 18.24 -10.16 4.83
C VAL A 315 18.82 -8.78 4.59
N ARG A 316 18.29 -7.77 5.30
CA ARG A 316 18.74 -6.39 5.15
C ARG A 316 20.16 -6.16 5.67
N SER A 317 20.53 -6.81 6.78
CA SER A 317 21.80 -6.60 7.45
C SER A 317 22.91 -7.44 6.80
N GLU A 318 23.91 -6.77 6.20
CA GLU A 318 25.13 -7.43 5.70
C GLU A 318 25.97 -8.04 6.83
N ALA A 319 25.80 -7.54 8.06
CA ALA A 319 26.50 -8.04 9.24
C ALA A 319 25.83 -9.26 9.89
N TRP A 320 24.65 -9.68 9.40
CA TRP A 320 23.96 -10.82 9.98
C TRP A 320 24.72 -12.13 9.72
N VAL A 321 24.91 -12.90 10.79
CA VAL A 321 25.53 -14.22 10.74
C VAL A 321 24.50 -15.27 11.17
N PRO A 322 24.27 -16.34 10.37
CA PRO A 322 23.36 -17.40 10.76
C PRO A 322 23.89 -18.19 11.97
N PRO A 323 23.03 -18.98 12.66
CA PRO A 323 23.46 -19.83 13.76
C PRO A 323 24.61 -20.78 13.36
N GLU A 324 25.43 -21.17 14.34
CA GLU A 324 26.54 -22.09 14.09
C GLU A 324 26.07 -23.40 13.44
N GLY A 325 26.78 -23.84 12.39
CA GLY A 325 26.47 -25.04 11.62
C GLY A 325 25.19 -24.94 10.75
N TRP A 326 24.51 -23.80 10.72
CA TRP A 326 23.22 -23.66 10.05
C TRP A 326 23.33 -23.79 8.53
N LYS A 327 24.38 -23.23 7.93
CA LYS A 327 24.58 -23.29 6.48
C LYS A 327 24.74 -24.73 6.01
N GLU A 328 25.44 -25.56 6.79
CA GLU A 328 25.66 -26.98 6.51
C GLU A 328 24.36 -27.80 6.65
N ARG A 329 23.56 -27.54 7.68
CA ARG A 329 22.28 -28.23 7.91
C ARG A 329 21.21 -27.84 6.89
N VAL A 330 21.20 -26.58 6.45
CA VAL A 330 20.30 -26.09 5.40
C VAL A 330 20.73 -26.58 4.03
N GLY A 331 22.03 -26.57 3.74
CA GLY A 331 22.58 -27.00 2.46
C GLY A 331 21.99 -26.23 1.29
N ASP A 332 21.65 -26.94 0.21
CA ASP A 332 21.12 -26.34 -1.01
C ASP A 332 19.64 -25.92 -0.91
N ARG A 333 18.95 -26.24 0.20
CA ARG A 333 17.54 -25.89 0.42
C ARG A 333 17.33 -24.40 0.69
N GLY A 334 18.34 -23.71 1.20
CA GLY A 334 18.24 -22.29 1.54
C GLY A 334 19.19 -21.42 0.74
N MET A 335 18.69 -20.30 0.26
CA MET A 335 19.50 -19.21 -0.28
C MET A 335 19.26 -17.95 0.56
N VAL A 336 20.34 -17.32 1.01
CA VAL A 336 20.28 -16.01 1.69
C VAL A 336 20.90 -14.96 0.77
N VAL A 337 20.19 -13.85 0.59
CA VAL A 337 20.67 -12.67 -0.12
C VAL A 337 20.75 -11.52 0.87
N THR A 338 21.91 -10.90 0.98
CA THR A 338 22.07 -9.67 1.77
C THR A 338 21.93 -8.45 0.87
N GLY A 339 21.13 -7.46 1.27
CA GLY A 339 20.92 -6.25 0.49
C GLY A 339 19.73 -6.35 -0.48
N TRP A 340 19.95 -6.06 -1.76
CA TRP A 340 18.88 -5.98 -2.76
C TRP A 340 18.66 -7.31 -3.51
N ALA A 341 17.40 -7.66 -3.76
CA ALA A 341 17.01 -8.79 -4.59
C ALA A 341 15.98 -8.37 -5.65
N PRO A 342 15.96 -8.99 -6.84
CA PRO A 342 14.98 -8.69 -7.89
C PRO A 342 13.60 -9.26 -7.56
N GLN A 343 12.95 -8.72 -6.53
CA GLN A 343 11.72 -9.24 -5.93
C GLN A 343 10.62 -9.55 -6.95
N THR A 344 10.34 -8.64 -7.88
CA THR A 344 9.32 -8.85 -8.92
C THR A 344 9.62 -10.07 -9.80
N VAL A 345 10.90 -10.31 -10.12
CA VAL A 345 11.32 -11.45 -10.94
C VAL A 345 11.29 -12.75 -10.13
N ILE A 346 11.73 -12.70 -8.86
CA ILE A 346 11.64 -13.84 -7.95
C ILE A 346 10.19 -14.28 -7.79
N LEU A 347 9.27 -13.35 -7.48
CA LEU A 347 7.86 -13.65 -7.31
C LEU A 347 7.19 -14.21 -8.58
N ALA A 348 7.62 -13.77 -9.76
CA ALA A 348 7.13 -14.30 -11.03
C ALA A 348 7.66 -15.71 -11.36
N HIS A 349 8.66 -16.21 -10.63
CA HIS A 349 9.30 -17.48 -10.93
C HIS A 349 8.41 -18.70 -10.54
N PRO A 350 8.22 -19.71 -11.42
CA PRO A 350 7.33 -20.85 -11.16
C PRO A 350 7.66 -21.69 -9.92
N ALA A 351 8.93 -21.68 -9.48
CA ALA A 351 9.37 -22.36 -8.26
C ALA A 351 8.83 -21.74 -6.97
N VAL A 352 8.45 -20.45 -6.98
CA VAL A 352 7.94 -19.77 -5.79
C VAL A 352 6.55 -20.30 -5.44
N GLY A 353 6.49 -20.95 -4.28
CA GLY A 353 5.30 -21.49 -3.67
C GLY A 353 4.59 -20.48 -2.79
N ALA A 354 5.31 -19.75 -1.96
CA ALA A 354 4.73 -18.81 -1.02
C ALA A 354 5.61 -17.57 -0.86
N PHE A 355 4.99 -16.44 -0.54
CA PHE A 355 5.69 -15.22 -0.17
C PHE A 355 5.40 -14.87 1.29
N VAL A 356 6.45 -14.81 2.13
CA VAL A 356 6.35 -14.27 3.48
C VAL A 356 6.56 -12.76 3.40
N THR A 357 5.56 -12.01 3.83
CA THR A 357 5.57 -10.55 3.72
C THR A 357 5.04 -9.87 4.97
N HIS A 358 5.59 -8.69 5.23
CA HIS A 358 5.09 -7.74 6.23
C HIS A 358 3.74 -7.09 5.90
N CYS A 359 3.07 -7.46 4.81
CA CYS A 359 1.76 -6.91 4.43
C CYS A 359 1.74 -5.40 4.16
N GLY A 360 2.89 -4.78 3.86
CA GLY A 360 2.89 -3.45 3.26
C GLY A 360 2.17 -3.47 1.91
N TRP A 361 1.41 -2.42 1.60
CA TRP A 361 0.49 -2.44 0.45
C TRP A 361 1.16 -2.74 -0.90
N ASN A 362 2.37 -2.21 -1.13
CA ASN A 362 3.15 -2.53 -2.34
C ASN A 362 3.38 -4.05 -2.48
N SER A 363 3.67 -4.75 -1.38
CA SER A 363 3.84 -6.21 -1.39
C SER A 363 2.55 -6.97 -1.59
N VAL A 364 1.40 -6.45 -1.14
CA VAL A 364 0.08 -7.01 -1.44
C VAL A 364 -0.22 -6.89 -2.94
N LEU A 365 0.10 -5.76 -3.56
CA LEU A 365 -0.06 -5.59 -5.00
C LEU A 365 0.88 -6.51 -5.79
N GLU A 366 2.14 -6.65 -5.39
CA GLU A 366 3.08 -7.60 -6.01
C GLU A 366 2.61 -9.05 -5.88
N THR A 367 2.02 -9.42 -4.73
CA THR A 367 1.38 -10.71 -4.48
C THR A 367 0.24 -10.96 -5.47
N ALA A 368 -0.68 -9.99 -5.57
CA ALA A 368 -1.80 -10.07 -6.49
C ALA A 368 -1.32 -10.18 -7.94
N VAL A 369 -0.37 -9.35 -8.36
CA VAL A 369 0.20 -9.38 -9.71
C VAL A 369 0.87 -10.72 -10.03
N ALA A 370 1.68 -11.25 -9.12
CA ALA A 370 2.43 -12.49 -9.33
C ALA A 370 1.56 -13.75 -9.21
N GLY A 371 0.40 -13.68 -8.56
CA GLY A 371 -0.45 -14.85 -8.32
C GLY A 371 0.21 -15.86 -7.36
N VAL A 372 0.99 -15.35 -6.40
CA VAL A 372 1.66 -16.15 -5.36
C VAL A 372 0.90 -15.99 -4.05
N PRO A 373 0.52 -17.06 -3.33
CA PRO A 373 -0.15 -16.94 -2.04
C PRO A 373 0.84 -16.53 -0.94
N VAL A 374 0.33 -15.94 0.15
CA VAL A 374 1.20 -15.32 1.17
C VAL A 374 1.09 -15.94 2.56
N LEU A 375 2.21 -15.88 3.27
CA LEU A 375 2.27 -16.00 4.72
C LEU A 375 2.48 -14.59 5.30
N THR A 376 1.50 -14.10 6.05
CA THR A 376 1.48 -12.72 6.55
C THR A 376 2.24 -12.60 7.86
N TRP A 377 3.05 -11.55 7.98
CA TRP A 377 3.71 -11.16 9.23
C TRP A 377 3.84 -9.63 9.33
N PRO A 378 2.73 -8.91 9.55
CA PRO A 378 2.73 -7.47 9.76
C PRO A 378 3.67 -7.04 10.89
N MET A 379 4.28 -5.86 10.70
CA MET A 379 5.34 -5.36 11.57
C MET A 379 5.04 -3.96 12.10
N VAL A 380 4.52 -3.06 11.26
CA VAL A 380 4.33 -1.65 11.58
C VAL A 380 3.12 -1.05 10.85
N PHE A 381 2.72 0.16 11.23
CA PHE A 381 1.69 0.96 10.53
C PHE A 381 0.37 0.21 10.27
N GLU A 382 -0.23 0.36 9.09
CA GLU A 382 -1.50 -0.24 8.67
C GLU A 382 -1.43 -1.75 8.37
N GLN A 383 -0.26 -2.36 8.49
CA GLN A 383 -0.01 -3.72 8.01
C GLN A 383 -0.88 -4.77 8.71
N PHE A 384 -1.20 -4.58 9.99
CA PHE A 384 -2.08 -5.48 10.75
C PHE A 384 -3.52 -5.45 10.23
N ILE A 385 -4.01 -4.27 9.87
CA ILE A 385 -5.32 -4.11 9.21
C ILE A 385 -5.26 -4.76 7.82
N THR A 386 -4.16 -4.56 7.10
CA THR A 386 -3.93 -5.15 5.77
C THR A 386 -3.86 -6.67 5.83
N GLU A 387 -3.30 -7.26 6.88
CA GLU A 387 -3.29 -8.71 7.09
C GLU A 387 -4.72 -9.27 7.16
N ARG A 388 -5.64 -8.62 7.86
CA ARG A 388 -7.06 -9.03 7.93
C ARG A 388 -7.71 -9.01 6.56
N PHE A 389 -7.41 -7.99 5.77
CA PHE A 389 -7.86 -7.94 4.37
C PHE A 389 -7.34 -9.14 3.55
N VAL A 390 -6.05 -9.43 3.66
CA VAL A 390 -5.40 -10.52 2.91
C VAL A 390 -5.91 -11.91 3.33
N THR A 391 -6.08 -12.13 4.64
CA THR A 391 -6.35 -13.46 5.22
C THR A 391 -7.84 -13.75 5.37
N GLU A 392 -8.67 -12.76 5.72
CA GLU A 392 -10.09 -12.97 6.02
C GLU A 392 -11.00 -12.55 4.86
N VAL A 393 -10.67 -11.46 4.17
CA VAL A 393 -11.48 -10.92 3.06
C VAL A 393 -11.10 -11.60 1.74
N LEU A 394 -9.84 -11.47 1.32
CA LEU A 394 -9.34 -12.05 0.07
C LEU A 394 -9.07 -13.56 0.19
N LYS A 395 -8.71 -14.02 1.39
CA LYS A 395 -8.35 -15.42 1.68
C LYS A 395 -7.24 -15.95 0.76
N ILE A 396 -6.24 -15.11 0.49
CA ILE A 396 -5.08 -15.42 -0.36
C ILE A 396 -3.82 -15.75 0.45
N GLY A 397 -3.95 -15.91 1.76
CA GLY A 397 -2.85 -16.24 2.64
C GLY A 397 -3.29 -16.65 4.03
N GLU A 398 -2.31 -17.03 4.84
CA GLU A 398 -2.46 -17.33 6.28
C GLU A 398 -1.39 -16.58 7.08
N ARG A 399 -1.57 -16.50 8.41
CA ARG A 399 -0.59 -15.89 9.30
C ARG A 399 0.62 -16.80 9.47
N LEU A 400 1.83 -16.25 9.36
CA LEU A 400 3.06 -16.93 9.76
C LEU A 400 3.18 -17.00 11.29
N TRP A 401 2.66 -15.97 11.95
CA TRP A 401 2.81 -15.73 13.37
C TRP A 401 1.53 -16.10 14.13
N PRO A 402 1.63 -16.49 15.42
CA PRO A 402 0.45 -16.85 16.21
C PRO A 402 -0.47 -15.65 16.46
N GLU A 403 -1.78 -15.90 16.50
CA GLU A 403 -2.79 -14.95 16.96
C GLU A 403 -2.42 -14.45 18.37
N GLY A 404 -2.43 -13.13 18.57
CA GLY A 404 -2.17 -12.54 19.88
C GLY A 404 -0.71 -12.55 20.34
N ALA A 405 0.27 -12.81 19.46
CA ALA A 405 1.68 -12.64 19.81
C ALA A 405 2.06 -11.15 19.89
N GLY A 406 1.69 -10.54 21.00
CA GLY A 406 2.28 -9.34 21.57
C GLY A 406 1.90 -8.00 20.94
N VAL A 407 2.35 -6.93 21.61
CA VAL A 407 2.22 -5.55 21.16
C VAL A 407 3.13 -5.31 19.96
N ARG A 408 2.62 -4.61 18.96
CA ARG A 408 3.39 -4.29 17.76
C ARG A 408 3.62 -2.79 17.67
N SER A 409 4.88 -2.43 17.47
CA SER A 409 5.39 -1.06 17.57
C SER A 409 6.16 -0.67 16.32
N THR A 410 6.25 0.63 16.03
CA THR A 410 7.25 1.12 15.06
C THR A 410 8.69 0.90 15.54
N ARG A 411 8.89 0.60 16.82
CA ARG A 411 10.16 0.16 17.42
C ARG A 411 10.24 -1.37 17.41
N TYR A 412 11.16 -1.91 16.61
CA TYR A 412 11.29 -3.35 16.44
C TYR A 412 11.78 -4.07 17.72
N GLU A 413 12.38 -3.34 18.64
CA GLU A 413 12.87 -3.85 19.93
C GLU A 413 11.72 -4.20 20.89
N GLU A 414 10.54 -3.60 20.68
CA GLU A 414 9.34 -3.86 21.48
C GLU A 414 8.56 -5.07 20.95
N HIS A 415 8.97 -5.64 19.81
CA HIS A 415 8.29 -6.78 19.20
C HIS A 415 8.55 -8.05 20.00
N GLU A 416 7.47 -8.76 20.33
CA GLU A 416 7.57 -10.10 20.86
C GLU A 416 8.16 -11.06 19.82
N LEU A 417 9.07 -11.93 20.30
CA LEU A 417 9.69 -12.96 19.49
C LEU A 417 8.66 -13.98 19.01
N ILE A 418 8.66 -14.24 17.72
CA ILE A 418 7.96 -15.36 17.12
C ILE A 418 8.88 -16.58 17.17
N PRO A 419 8.52 -17.64 17.93
CA PRO A 419 9.35 -18.82 18.08
C PRO A 419 9.55 -19.58 16.77
N SER A 420 10.72 -20.17 16.61
CA SER A 420 11.12 -20.98 15.45
C SER A 420 10.13 -22.11 15.17
N GLU A 421 9.54 -22.74 16.20
CA GLU A 421 8.56 -23.80 16.01
C GLU A 421 7.25 -23.27 15.40
N ALA A 422 6.86 -22.03 15.70
CA ALA A 422 5.70 -21.40 15.07
C ALA A 422 5.96 -21.15 13.58
N VAL A 423 7.13 -20.58 13.26
CA VAL A 423 7.58 -20.36 11.87
C VAL A 423 7.63 -21.68 11.10
N ALA A 424 8.26 -22.71 11.67
CA ALA A 424 8.40 -24.02 11.05
C ALA A 424 7.04 -24.65 10.74
N ARG A 425 6.11 -24.64 11.71
CA ARG A 425 4.76 -25.18 11.53
C ARG A 425 3.97 -24.41 10.47
N ALA A 426 3.99 -23.08 10.51
CA ALA A 426 3.25 -22.27 9.55
C ALA A 426 3.76 -22.49 8.12
N VAL A 427 5.08 -22.46 7.92
CA VAL A 427 5.69 -22.73 6.60
C VAL A 427 5.39 -24.15 6.11
N ALA A 428 5.57 -25.15 6.97
CA ALA A 428 5.39 -26.55 6.58
C ALA A 428 3.93 -26.81 6.16
N ARG A 429 2.96 -26.38 6.98
CA ARG A 429 1.52 -26.56 6.74
C ARG A 429 1.04 -25.81 5.50
N PHE A 430 1.51 -24.59 5.28
CA PHE A 430 1.05 -23.79 4.14
C PHE A 430 1.46 -24.41 2.79
N LEU A 431 2.57 -25.15 2.77
CA LEU A 431 3.07 -25.88 1.60
C LEU A 431 2.63 -27.36 1.57
N GLU A 432 1.66 -27.77 2.38
CA GLU A 432 1.06 -29.10 2.29
C GLU A 432 0.15 -29.20 1.05
N PRO A 433 0.31 -30.25 0.21
CA PRO A 433 -0.55 -30.44 -0.96
C PRO A 433 -2.03 -30.52 -0.58
N GLY A 434 -2.88 -29.76 -1.26
CA GLY A 434 -4.32 -29.71 -1.00
C GLY A 434 -4.70 -28.93 0.26
N GLY A 435 -3.73 -28.32 0.94
CA GLY A 435 -3.95 -27.50 2.13
C GLY A 435 -4.35 -26.05 1.81
N ALA A 436 -4.27 -25.20 2.83
CA ALA A 436 -4.67 -23.80 2.75
C ALA A 436 -3.89 -23.00 1.68
N GLY A 437 -2.59 -23.28 1.50
CA GLY A 437 -1.78 -22.58 0.50
C GLY A 437 -2.22 -22.85 -0.94
N ASP A 438 -2.72 -24.04 -1.27
CA ASP A 438 -3.26 -24.36 -2.59
C ASP A 438 -4.63 -23.68 -2.84
N ALA A 439 -5.46 -23.63 -1.79
CA ALA A 439 -6.73 -22.91 -1.84
C ALA A 439 -6.51 -21.38 -2.00
N ALA A 440 -5.54 -20.82 -1.28
CA ALA A 440 -5.10 -19.44 -1.41
C ALA A 440 -4.53 -19.15 -2.81
N ARG A 441 -3.72 -20.08 -3.34
CA ARG A 441 -3.13 -19.97 -4.69
C ARG A 441 -4.19 -19.86 -5.78
N SER A 442 -5.26 -20.62 -5.68
CA SER A 442 -6.34 -20.59 -6.66
C SER A 442 -6.99 -19.20 -6.72
N ARG A 443 -7.27 -18.60 -5.55
CA ARG A 443 -7.85 -17.26 -5.43
C ARG A 443 -6.92 -16.15 -5.93
N VAL A 444 -5.66 -16.16 -5.51
CA VAL A 444 -4.69 -15.13 -5.93
C VAL A 444 -4.40 -15.21 -7.44
N LYS A 445 -4.50 -16.39 -8.06
CA LYS A 445 -4.39 -16.50 -9.53
C LYS A 445 -5.53 -15.83 -10.28
N GLU A 446 -6.76 -15.93 -9.76
CA GLU A 446 -7.90 -15.20 -10.32
C GLU A 446 -7.68 -13.69 -10.17
N LEU A 447 -7.22 -13.23 -9.00
CA LEU A 447 -6.87 -11.82 -8.78
C LEU A 447 -5.73 -11.35 -9.68
N SER A 448 -4.73 -12.20 -9.94
CA SER A 448 -3.63 -11.90 -10.86
C SER A 448 -4.16 -11.63 -12.26
N ALA A 449 -5.01 -12.51 -12.79
CA ALA A 449 -5.62 -12.30 -14.11
C ALA A 449 -6.38 -10.97 -14.18
N LYS A 450 -7.12 -10.62 -13.11
CA LYS A 450 -7.85 -9.35 -13.01
C LYS A 450 -6.93 -8.14 -12.88
N ALA A 451 -5.84 -8.24 -12.12
CA ALA A 451 -4.85 -7.18 -11.98
C ALA A 451 -4.22 -6.82 -13.34
N HIS A 452 -3.84 -7.84 -14.13
CA HIS A 452 -3.33 -7.64 -15.49
C HIS A 452 -4.40 -7.06 -16.43
N ALA A 453 -5.64 -7.54 -16.34
CA ALA A 453 -6.74 -7.01 -17.14
C ALA A 453 -7.09 -5.55 -16.80
N ALA A 454 -6.98 -5.14 -15.53
CA ALA A 454 -7.25 -3.77 -15.08
C ALA A 454 -6.26 -2.76 -15.69
N MET A 455 -4.99 -3.15 -15.83
CA MET A 455 -3.92 -2.31 -16.38
C MET A 455 -3.79 -2.39 -17.90
N ALA A 456 -4.35 -3.42 -18.54
CA ALA A 456 -4.38 -3.53 -20.01
C ALA A 456 -5.15 -2.37 -20.65
N GLU A 457 -4.92 -2.11 -21.94
CA GLU A 457 -5.65 -1.08 -22.67
C GLU A 457 -7.16 -1.36 -22.62
N GLY A 458 -7.94 -0.36 -22.19
CA GLY A 458 -9.38 -0.48 -21.96
C GLY A 458 -9.78 -1.10 -20.62
N GLY A 459 -8.82 -1.56 -19.81
CA GLY A 459 -9.03 -2.02 -18.44
C GLY A 459 -9.48 -0.91 -17.49
N SER A 460 -9.98 -1.28 -16.31
CA SER A 460 -10.55 -0.35 -15.33
C SER A 460 -9.55 0.70 -14.84
N SER A 461 -8.33 0.28 -14.48
CA SER A 461 -7.29 1.16 -13.99
C SER A 461 -6.64 2.00 -15.09
N HIS A 462 -6.47 1.43 -16.28
CA HIS A 462 -6.10 2.20 -17.48
C HIS A 462 -7.16 3.26 -17.82
N GLY A 463 -8.45 2.91 -17.69
CA GLY A 463 -9.57 3.84 -17.86
C GLY A 463 -9.53 4.98 -16.85
N ASP A 464 -9.29 4.70 -15.57
CA ASP A 464 -9.19 5.71 -14.52
C ASP A 464 -7.96 6.62 -14.69
N LEU A 465 -6.83 6.11 -15.19
CA LEU A 465 -5.67 6.94 -15.57
C LEU A 465 -6.05 7.95 -16.66
N ARG A 466 -6.77 7.51 -17.69
CA ARG A 466 -7.22 8.39 -18.78
C ARG A 466 -8.24 9.41 -18.28
N ARG A 467 -9.20 8.97 -17.47
CA ARG A 467 -10.22 9.85 -16.87
C ARG A 467 -9.58 10.93 -16.02
N LEU A 468 -8.58 10.60 -15.21
CA LEU A 468 -7.81 11.59 -14.46
C LEU A 468 -7.16 12.64 -15.38
N ILE A 469 -6.55 12.21 -16.49
CA ILE A 469 -5.92 13.15 -17.45
C ILE A 469 -6.97 14.06 -18.09
N ASP A 470 -8.11 13.49 -18.52
CA ASP A 470 -9.18 14.24 -19.16
C ASP A 470 -9.80 15.26 -18.17
N ASP A 471 -10.12 14.84 -16.94
CA ASP A 471 -10.65 15.71 -15.88
C ASP A 471 -9.69 16.89 -15.57
N LEU A 472 -8.37 16.66 -15.57
CA LEU A 472 -7.37 17.73 -15.36
C LEU A 472 -7.23 18.68 -16.55
N ILE A 473 -7.40 18.18 -17.79
CA ILE A 473 -7.40 19.02 -18.99
C ILE A 473 -8.62 19.93 -19.00
N GLU A 474 -9.79 19.40 -18.64
CA GLU A 474 -11.04 20.15 -18.54
C GLU A 474 -10.94 21.25 -17.48
N GLU A 475 -10.39 20.93 -16.30
CA GLU A 475 -10.17 21.91 -15.23
C GLU A 475 -9.24 23.04 -15.66
N ARG A 476 -8.13 22.71 -16.34
CA ARG A 476 -7.20 23.71 -16.90
C ARG A 476 -7.88 24.62 -17.93
N ALA A 477 -8.76 24.07 -18.77
CA ALA A 477 -9.49 24.83 -19.76
C ALA A 477 -10.53 25.76 -19.12
N ALA A 478 -11.23 25.28 -18.09
CA ALA A 478 -12.19 26.09 -17.32
C ALA A 478 -11.51 27.29 -16.63
N GLY A 479 -10.37 27.07 -15.98
CA GLY A 479 -9.59 28.13 -15.34
C GLY A 479 -9.00 29.17 -16.30
N ALA A 480 -8.79 28.80 -17.58
CA ALA A 480 -8.36 29.72 -18.63
C ALA A 480 -9.50 30.57 -19.22
N GLY A 481 -10.76 30.12 -19.07
CA GLY A 481 -11.96 30.80 -19.59
C GLY A 481 -12.57 31.82 -18.62
N THR A 482 -12.22 31.77 -17.34
CA THR A 482 -12.71 32.71 -16.31
C THR A 482 -11.77 33.91 -16.16
N THR A 483 -11.85 34.86 -17.09
CA THR A 483 -11.54 36.27 -16.80
C THR A 483 -12.84 36.99 -16.48
N GLU A 484 -12.89 37.57 -15.28
CA GLU A 484 -13.94 38.42 -14.69
C GLU A 484 -15.19 37.73 -14.08
N ASP A 485 -15.32 37.97 -12.78
CA ASP A 485 -16.51 38.00 -11.92
C ASP A 485 -17.55 36.88 -12.02
N SER A 486 -17.38 35.85 -11.18
CA SER A 486 -18.30 35.49 -10.09
C SER A 486 -18.08 34.03 -9.68
N HIS A 487 -17.79 33.76 -8.41
CA HIS A 487 -17.95 32.43 -7.84
C HIS A 487 -18.94 32.50 -6.67
N PRO A 488 -19.95 31.62 -6.63
CA PRO A 488 -20.71 31.40 -5.42
C PRO A 488 -19.81 30.65 -4.42
N ALA A 489 -19.89 31.05 -3.16
CA ALA A 489 -19.32 30.26 -2.07
C ALA A 489 -20.01 28.89 -2.04
N PHE A 490 -19.24 27.81 -2.19
CA PHE A 490 -19.74 26.46 -2.03
C PHE A 490 -19.74 26.10 -0.54
N THR A 491 -20.90 25.77 -0.01
CA THR A 491 -21.06 25.28 1.37
C THR A 491 -20.62 23.82 1.45
N THR A 492 -19.58 23.55 2.22
CA THR A 492 -19.09 22.22 2.58
C THR A 492 -19.87 21.69 3.79
N SER A 493 -20.65 20.61 3.61
CA SER A 493 -21.11 19.79 4.74
C SER A 493 -21.09 18.31 4.35
N CYS A 494 -19.91 17.69 4.38
CA CYS A 494 -19.77 16.24 4.46
C CYS A 494 -18.58 15.95 5.37
N ILE A 495 -18.83 16.00 6.68
CA ILE A 495 -17.98 15.34 7.66
C ILE A 495 -18.38 13.86 7.60
N TRP A 496 -17.39 12.97 7.48
CA TRP A 496 -17.63 11.56 7.74
C TRP A 496 -17.88 11.42 9.25
N GLU A 497 -19.14 11.47 9.64
CA GLU A 497 -19.60 10.94 10.92
C GLU A 497 -19.85 9.46 10.65
N GLY A 498 -19.06 8.57 11.25
CA GLY A 498 -19.26 7.12 11.11
C GLY A 498 -20.72 6.72 11.39
N PRO A 499 -21.17 5.52 11.00
CA PRO A 499 -22.55 5.11 11.28
C PRO A 499 -22.82 5.21 12.77
N GLY A 500 -23.76 6.09 13.15
CA GLY A 500 -24.18 6.25 14.54
C GLY A 500 -24.72 4.92 15.09
N PRO A 501 -24.66 4.71 16.42
CA PRO A 501 -24.95 3.42 17.04
C PRO A 501 -26.41 2.92 16.88
N ASP A 502 -27.30 3.67 16.24
CA ASP A 502 -28.71 3.29 16.07
C ASP A 502 -29.11 3.23 14.59
N SER A 503 -28.84 2.10 13.94
CA SER A 503 -29.57 1.72 12.72
C SER A 503 -29.75 0.20 12.63
N HIS A 504 -30.62 -0.33 13.49
CA HIS A 504 -31.21 -1.65 13.27
C HIS A 504 -32.04 -1.67 11.98
N PRO A 505 -31.84 -2.64 11.06
CA PRO A 505 -32.71 -2.81 9.92
C PRO A 505 -33.94 -3.64 10.32
N SER A 506 -35.01 -3.00 10.76
CA SER A 506 -36.32 -3.64 10.91
C SER A 506 -37.39 -2.85 10.18
N ASP A 507 -37.50 -3.05 8.87
CA ASP A 507 -38.78 -3.30 8.18
C ASP A 507 -38.53 -3.38 6.66
N ARG A 508 -38.43 -4.61 6.14
CA ARG A 508 -38.85 -4.91 4.76
C ARG A 508 -39.64 -6.21 4.79
N ARG A 509 -40.93 -6.08 5.09
CA ARG A 509 -41.91 -7.14 4.82
C ARG A 509 -42.00 -7.37 3.33
N ASN A 510 -41.59 -8.55 2.89
CA ASN A 510 -41.89 -9.08 1.58
C ASN A 510 -43.40 -9.30 1.45
N HIS A 511 -44.00 -8.65 0.46
CA HIS A 511 -45.26 -9.09 -0.13
C HIS A 511 -44.99 -10.34 -0.99
N LEU A 512 -45.53 -11.48 -0.58
CA LEU A 512 -45.80 -12.62 -1.46
C LEU A 512 -47.24 -13.12 -1.19
N PRO A 513 -47.98 -13.54 -2.23
CA PRO A 513 -49.42 -13.77 -2.15
C PRO A 513 -49.76 -15.14 -1.56
N SER A 514 -50.96 -15.18 -0.97
CA SER A 514 -51.56 -16.33 -0.30
C SER A 514 -51.83 -17.50 -1.25
N ARG A 515 -51.54 -18.71 -0.77
CA ARG A 515 -52.35 -19.91 -1.07
C ARG A 515 -52.42 -20.80 0.16
N ALA A 516 -53.66 -21.23 0.41
CA ALA A 516 -54.16 -21.90 1.59
C ALA A 516 -53.60 -23.32 1.78
N ALA A 517 -53.51 -23.78 3.03
CA ALA A 517 -54.51 -24.67 3.65
C ALA A 517 -53.94 -25.32 4.93
N LYS A 518 -54.76 -25.28 6.00
CA LYS A 518 -55.07 -26.36 6.99
C LYS A 518 -53.90 -27.08 7.68
N ASP A 519 -53.93 -27.49 8.94
CA ASP A 519 -54.79 -27.43 10.13
C ASP A 519 -53.91 -28.05 11.26
N PHE A 520 -54.34 -27.89 12.52
CA PHE A 520 -53.93 -28.60 13.74
C PHE A 520 -52.68 -28.13 14.53
N SER A 521 -52.94 -27.24 15.50
CA SER A 521 -52.88 -27.38 16.97
C SER A 521 -51.84 -28.27 17.70
N PRO A 522 -51.53 -27.93 18.97
CA PRO A 522 -50.22 -28.08 19.60
C PRO A 522 -50.20 -29.11 20.75
N LEU A 523 -49.02 -29.35 21.33
CA LEU A 523 -48.68 -29.74 22.73
C LEU A 523 -47.23 -30.29 22.69
N ALA A 524 -46.22 -29.72 23.33
CA ALA A 524 -45.93 -29.55 24.75
C ALA A 524 -44.75 -30.44 25.19
N SER A 525 -43.77 -29.76 25.80
CA SER A 525 -42.94 -30.17 26.94
C SER A 525 -41.86 -31.27 26.81
N SER A 526 -40.76 -30.96 27.51
CA SER A 526 -39.86 -31.87 28.26
C SER A 526 -38.79 -32.56 27.42
N SER A 527 -37.54 -32.10 27.41
CA SER A 527 -36.50 -32.13 28.46
C SER A 527 -35.78 -33.49 28.60
N ALA A 528 -34.46 -33.41 28.38
CA ALA A 528 -33.38 -34.07 29.11
C ALA A 528 -32.87 -35.45 28.65
N VAL A 529 -31.53 -35.53 28.71
CA VAL A 529 -30.64 -36.71 28.78
C VAL A 529 -30.40 -37.38 27.41
N ASP A 530 -29.20 -37.44 26.82
CA ASP A 530 -27.79 -37.30 27.23
C ASP A 530 -26.98 -36.43 26.25
#